data_AF-A0A2D6NXW4-F1
#
_entry.id   AF-A0A2D6NXW4-F1
#
_cell.length_a   1.000
_cell.length_b   1.000
_cell.length_c   1.000
_cell.angle_alpha   90.00
_cell.angle_beta   90.00
_cell.angle_gamma   90.00
#
_symmetry.space_group_name_H-M   'P 1'
#
loop_
_entity.id
_entity.type
_entity.pdbx_description
1 polymer ?
#
loop_
_entity_poly.entity_id
_entity_poly.type
_entity_poly.pdbx_seq_one_letter_code
_entity_poly.pdbx_strand_id
1 'polypeptide(L)'
;MLLFLVLLNGCVSQQRVECTKDSECAIGGCSSQVCTSIDKAKDLITTCEYREEYGCLKLTLCGCVDNKCQWNENEDYKTCLEEVRV
;
A
#
# COMPACT_ATOMS: atom_id res chain seq x y z
N MET A 1 37.43 -1.24 -30.91
CA MET A 1 37.19 -2.23 -29.84
C MET A 1 36.73 -1.51 -28.57
N LEU A 2 35.56 -0.85 -28.64
CA LEU A 2 34.89 -0.14 -27.53
C LEU A 2 33.43 0.17 -27.98
N LEU A 3 32.78 -0.82 -28.57
CA LEU A 3 31.47 -0.71 -29.24
C LEU A 3 30.52 -1.84 -28.80
N PHE A 4 30.66 -2.34 -27.58
CA PHE A 4 29.88 -3.48 -27.05
C PHE A 4 29.29 -3.28 -25.63
N LEU A 5 29.22 -2.06 -25.10
CA LEU A 5 28.74 -1.80 -23.73
C LEU A 5 27.41 -1.03 -23.63
N VAL A 6 26.58 -0.98 -24.67
CA VAL A 6 25.33 -0.17 -24.65
C VAL A 6 24.06 -0.98 -24.94
N LEU A 7 24.08 -2.32 -24.83
CA LEU A 7 22.92 -3.17 -25.16
C LEU A 7 22.40 -4.04 -23.99
N LEU A 8 22.42 -3.54 -22.75
CA LEU A 8 21.75 -4.19 -21.61
C LEU A 8 21.05 -3.19 -20.69
N ASN A 9 20.45 -2.12 -21.22
CA ASN A 9 19.45 -1.36 -20.45
C ASN A 9 18.12 -2.11 -20.52
N GLY A 10 18.08 -3.31 -19.93
CA GLY A 10 16.82 -3.85 -19.43
C GLY A 10 16.31 -2.91 -18.34
N CYS A 11 14.99 -2.74 -18.23
CA CYS A 11 14.40 -2.08 -17.08
C CYS A 11 14.79 -2.86 -15.81
N VAL A 12 15.84 -2.42 -15.12
CA VAL A 12 16.08 -2.82 -13.73
C VAL A 12 14.93 -2.20 -12.95
N SER A 13 13.87 -2.97 -12.72
CA SER A 13 12.88 -2.67 -11.68
C SER A 13 13.64 -2.76 -10.36
N GLN A 14 14.24 -1.64 -9.98
CA GLN A 14 14.90 -1.47 -8.69
C GLN A 14 13.79 -1.62 -7.65
N GLN A 15 13.63 -2.84 -7.13
CA GLN A 15 12.61 -3.17 -6.15
C GLN A 15 12.97 -2.42 -4.87
N ARG A 16 12.47 -1.18 -4.76
CA ARG A 16 12.65 -0.38 -3.57
C ARG A 16 11.81 -0.99 -2.47
N VAL A 17 12.49 -1.55 -1.47
CA VAL A 17 11.94 -1.87 -0.15
C VAL A 17 11.30 -0.58 0.37
N GLU A 18 9.98 -0.56 0.51
CA GLU A 18 9.24 0.59 1.01
C GLU A 18 9.19 0.61 2.54
N CYS A 19 9.19 -0.57 3.16
CA CYS A 19 9.24 -0.75 4.61
C CYS A 19 9.93 -2.07 4.96
N THR A 20 10.32 -2.20 6.23
CA THR A 20 10.86 -3.41 6.85
C THR A 20 10.13 -3.79 8.15
N LYS A 21 9.33 -2.86 8.71
CA LYS A 21 8.57 -3.02 9.95
C LYS A 21 7.26 -2.25 9.88
N ASP A 22 6.25 -2.70 10.61
CA ASP A 22 4.92 -2.07 10.62
C ASP A 22 4.95 -0.61 11.07
N SER A 23 5.88 -0.26 11.96
CA SER A 23 6.05 1.12 12.44
C SER A 23 6.61 2.09 11.41
N GLU A 24 6.89 1.65 10.17
CA GLU A 24 7.21 2.51 9.04
C GLU A 24 5.99 2.85 8.17
N CYS A 25 4.84 2.24 8.46
CA CYS A 25 3.58 2.42 7.75
C CYS A 25 2.60 3.26 8.57
N ALA A 26 1.76 4.01 7.86
CA ALA A 26 0.73 4.85 8.42
C ALA A 26 -0.54 4.82 7.56
N ILE A 27 -1.66 5.02 8.25
CA ILE A 27 -2.97 5.21 7.63
C ILE A 27 -3.08 6.68 7.23
N GLY A 28 -3.56 6.94 6.02
CA GLY A 28 -3.83 8.27 5.50
C GLY A 28 -5.01 8.28 4.53
N GLY A 29 -5.22 9.43 3.89
CA GLY A 29 -6.39 9.69 3.05
C GLY A 29 -7.57 10.19 3.88
N CYS A 30 -8.48 10.93 3.23
CA CYS A 30 -9.58 11.62 3.91
C CYS A 30 -10.57 10.67 4.63
N SER A 31 -10.70 9.43 4.17
CA SER A 31 -11.54 8.39 4.77
C SER A 31 -10.72 7.26 5.39
N SER A 32 -9.46 7.55 5.74
CA SER A 32 -8.52 6.56 6.29
C SER A 32 -8.33 5.34 5.38
N GLN A 33 -8.46 5.53 4.07
CA GLN A 33 -8.54 4.45 3.09
C GLN A 33 -7.19 3.99 2.54
N VAL A 34 -6.11 4.71 2.81
CA VAL A 34 -4.78 4.43 2.25
C VAL A 34 -3.83 3.98 3.36
N CYS A 35 -3.25 2.79 3.21
CA CYS A 35 -2.07 2.38 3.98
C CYS A 35 -0.83 2.65 3.13
N THR A 36 0.11 3.44 3.65
CA THR A 36 1.32 3.86 2.93
C THR A 36 2.46 4.11 3.92
N SER A 37 3.68 4.38 3.45
CA SER A 37 4.76 4.79 4.35
C SER A 37 4.41 6.08 5.11
N ILE A 38 4.96 6.23 6.32
CA ILE A 38 4.77 7.41 7.18
C ILE A 38 5.06 8.72 6.43
N ASP A 39 6.10 8.76 5.62
CA ASP A 39 6.49 9.97 4.91
C ASP A 39 5.48 10.34 3.82
N LYS A 40 4.96 9.34 3.09
CA LYS A 40 3.91 9.57 2.09
C LYS A 40 2.58 9.96 2.72
N ALA A 41 2.24 9.41 3.89
CA ALA A 41 0.97 9.70 4.56
C ALA A 41 0.82 11.19 4.94
N LYS A 42 1.93 11.88 5.23
CA LYS A 42 1.94 13.31 5.61
C LYS A 42 1.51 14.23 4.47
N ASP A 43 1.94 13.92 3.25
CA ASP A 43 1.69 14.73 2.05
C ASP A 43 0.54 14.16 1.19
N LEU A 44 -0.13 13.11 1.67
CA LEU A 44 -1.17 12.42 0.94
C LEU A 44 -2.45 13.26 0.89
N ILE A 45 -2.81 13.71 -0.31
CA ILE A 45 -4.08 14.37 -0.59
C ILE A 45 -4.93 13.43 -1.44
N THR A 46 -6.11 13.07 -0.92
CA THR A 46 -7.11 12.28 -1.65
C THR A 46 -8.39 13.09 -1.82
N THR A 47 -9.29 12.65 -2.71
CA THR A 47 -10.69 13.06 -2.61
C THR A 47 -11.27 12.61 -1.26
N CYS A 48 -12.26 13.36 -0.77
CA CYS A 48 -13.05 12.98 0.42
C CYS A 48 -14.27 12.16 0.01
N GLU A 49 -14.03 11.06 -0.71
CA GLU A 49 -15.06 10.07 -1.00
C GLU A 49 -15.06 9.00 0.08
N TYR A 50 -16.26 8.65 0.55
CA TYR A 50 -16.45 7.49 1.42
C TYR A 50 -17.15 6.38 0.65
N ARG A 51 -16.62 5.17 0.72
CA ARG A 51 -17.21 3.97 0.17
C ARG A 51 -17.41 2.94 1.28
N GLU A 52 -18.43 2.11 1.16
CA GLU A 52 -18.82 1.17 2.23
C GLU A 52 -17.70 0.20 2.59
N GLU A 53 -16.89 -0.22 1.61
CA GLU A 53 -15.73 -1.09 1.82
C GLU A 53 -14.65 -0.47 2.71
N TYR A 54 -14.58 0.86 2.82
CA TYR A 54 -13.65 1.52 3.72
C TYR A 54 -14.03 1.27 5.20
N GLY A 55 -15.30 0.96 5.47
CA GLY A 55 -15.76 0.52 6.79
C GLY A 55 -15.14 -0.81 7.23
N CYS A 56 -14.72 -1.66 6.30
CA CYS A 56 -14.05 -2.93 6.59
C CYS A 56 -12.61 -2.74 7.08
N LEU A 57 -11.97 -1.60 6.78
CA LEU A 57 -10.58 -1.34 7.14
C LEU A 57 -10.32 -1.32 8.66
N LYS A 58 -11.37 -1.12 9.47
CA LYS A 58 -11.30 -1.23 10.94
C LYS A 58 -11.02 -2.65 11.44
N LEU A 59 -11.19 -3.66 10.58
CA LEU A 59 -11.00 -5.07 10.89
C LEU A 59 -9.59 -5.55 10.53
N THR A 60 -8.77 -4.71 9.91
CA THR A 60 -7.38 -5.01 9.51
C THR A 60 -6.42 -3.97 10.07
N LEU A 61 -5.12 -4.25 9.94
CA LEU A 61 -4.04 -3.37 10.36
C LEU A 61 -3.26 -2.90 9.13
N CYS A 62 -2.89 -1.62 9.11
CA CYS A 62 -1.90 -1.10 8.17
C CYS A 62 -0.50 -1.50 8.66
N GLY A 63 0.26 -2.22 7.83
CA GLY A 63 1.56 -2.75 8.23
C GLY A 63 2.47 -3.06 7.05
N CYS A 64 3.66 -3.56 7.34
CA CYS A 64 4.66 -3.90 6.35
C CYS A 64 4.54 -5.37 5.95
N VAL A 65 4.01 -5.60 4.75
CA VAL A 65 3.85 -6.93 4.16
C VAL A 65 4.62 -6.95 2.85
N ASP A 66 5.45 -7.96 2.62
CA ASP A 66 6.27 -8.09 1.41
C ASP A 66 7.09 -6.84 1.04
N ASN A 67 7.67 -6.19 2.08
CA ASN A 67 8.44 -4.95 1.96
C ASN A 67 7.65 -3.75 1.42
N LYS A 68 6.31 -3.76 1.55
CA LYS A 68 5.39 -2.67 1.17
C LYS A 68 4.41 -2.37 2.29
N CYS A 69 4.07 -1.10 2.42
CA CYS A 69 3.00 -0.70 3.34
C CYS A 69 1.66 -1.04 2.68
N GLN A 70 0.92 -1.97 3.29
CA GLN A 70 -0.37 -2.43 2.80
C GLN A 70 -1.27 -2.89 3.94
N TRP A 71 -2.56 -3.03 3.66
CA TRP A 71 -3.53 -3.58 4.59
C TRP A 71 -3.26 -5.07 4.80
N ASN A 72 -3.10 -5.50 6.05
CA ASN A 72 -2.83 -6.89 6.40
C ASN A 72 -4.12 -7.71 6.35
N GLU A 73 -4.39 -8.33 5.21
CA GLU A 73 -5.62 -9.07 5.01
C GLU A 73 -5.79 -10.22 6.02
N ASN A 74 -6.94 -10.24 6.67
CA ASN A 74 -7.38 -11.32 7.55
C ASN A 74 -8.82 -11.73 7.19
N GLU A 75 -9.29 -12.81 7.78
CA GLU A 75 -10.58 -13.40 7.42
C GLU A 75 -11.77 -12.48 7.74
N ASP A 76 -11.74 -11.73 8.84
CA ASP A 76 -12.79 -10.77 9.20
C ASP A 76 -12.88 -9.62 8.17
N TYR A 77 -11.72 -9.09 7.77
CA TYR A 77 -11.63 -8.06 6.73
C TYR A 77 -12.15 -8.57 5.38
N LYS A 78 -11.71 -9.76 4.95
CA LYS A 78 -12.15 -10.36 3.67
C LYS A 78 -13.64 -10.65 3.67
N THR A 79 -14.17 -11.19 4.75
CA THR A 79 -15.61 -11.48 4.88
C THR A 79 -16.44 -10.20 4.75
N CYS A 80 -16.04 -9.13 5.44
CA CYS A 80 -16.69 -7.83 5.32
C CYS A 80 -16.65 -7.29 3.88
N LEU A 81 -15.51 -7.40 3.19
CA LEU A 81 -15.38 -6.96 1.80
C LEU A 81 -16.32 -7.73 0.85
N GLU A 82 -16.52 -9.02 1.08
CA GLU A 82 -17.46 -9.81 0.27
C GLU A 82 -18.91 -9.41 0.55
N GLU A 83 -19.27 -9.14 1.81
CA GLU A 83 -20.63 -8.71 2.19
C GLU A 83 -21.03 -7.37 1.56
N VAL A 84 -20.12 -6.39 1.51
CA VAL A 84 -20.39 -5.06 0.93
C VAL A 84 -20.32 -5.00 -0.60
N ARG A 85 -19.86 -6.08 -1.25
CA ARG A 85 -19.78 -6.19 -2.73
C ARG A 85 -21.06 -6.75 -3.37
N VAL A 86 -21.98 -7.29 -2.57
CA VAL A 86 -23.27 -7.85 -2.99
C VAL A 86 -24.29 -6.75 -3.25
#